data_AF-A0A6I5RH30-F1
#
_entry.id   AF-A0A6I5RH30-F1
#
_cell.length_a   1.000
_cell.length_b   1.000
_cell.length_c   1.000
_cell.angle_alpha   90.00
_cell.angle_beta   90.00
_cell.angle_gamma   90.00
#
_symmetry.space_group_name_H-M   'P 1'
#
loop_
_entity.id
_entity.type
_entity.pdbx_description
1 polymer ?
#
loop_
_entity_poly.entity_id
_entity_poly.type
_entity_poly.pdbx_seq_one_letter_code
_entity_poly.pdbx_strand_id
1 'polypeptide(L)'
;MQESEDDFLALFPHRYDYIYAPHPDPYDRPHWQTESRYPLSDRLFHQGAYLFGVRFGQQTNYCLLDIDADSAYHPSRDPLAIQRIVIALEPLGLTGYIACTSSYSQGLHLYFPFDIPQQSWQLSTAVTSLLENQGFKCQPGQLEVFPNPKLYVLDGTPRLFNAYRLPLQAGSYLLNSQFEPISGSQEAFVQQWCRCRARNAIEVPVVEQVLKRTKRQHYRVSERADKFLNDLNAEIEPGWTEKGQTNHLLGRITMRCYVFHHVLQGGLPLNGEALVNEIVSIATSLPGYRDWCGHQHEIRQRAQDWARCIENSRYFPYGTQKGKYKAKGVGLDLSAPSNGSSMTWNEQRSQTARTKIETAVAELLELNQLPEMATARFKRLLTYGIGGSTLYKYKNLWHPDLWKTPQPPLSSCEAGASAMASPATAPYTLSLLPMEDSNPRDDMLWAISRGLTARLRFVISRVKSGVKHWRNSKNAVNSSKSSGDLSNRFSQRRSPRRISR
;
A
#
# COMPACT_ATOMS: atom_id res chain seq x y z
N MET A 1 -2.24 37.90 28.74
CA MET A 1 -0.80 37.83 29.01
C MET A 1 -0.23 37.09 27.81
N GLN A 2 0.39 37.81 26.88
CA GLN A 2 0.95 37.23 25.66
C GLN A 2 2.23 36.51 26.08
N GLU A 3 2.27 35.17 25.96
CA GLU A 3 3.47 34.40 26.27
C GLU A 3 4.63 34.95 25.42
N SER A 4 5.82 35.11 26.00
CA SER A 4 7.00 35.54 25.24
C SER A 4 7.25 34.51 24.15
N GLU A 5 7.31 34.93 22.89
CA GLU A 5 7.59 34.05 21.76
C GLU A 5 9.00 33.46 21.93
N ASP A 6 9.11 32.26 22.49
CA ASP A 6 10.38 31.53 22.53
C ASP A 6 10.77 31.17 21.08
N ASP A 7 11.91 31.71 20.63
CA ASP A 7 12.37 31.57 19.24
C ASP A 7 12.57 30.10 18.83
N PHE A 8 12.92 29.22 19.76
CA PHE A 8 13.13 27.80 19.50
C PHE A 8 11.80 27.06 19.36
N LEU A 9 10.86 27.32 20.25
CA LEU A 9 9.55 26.69 20.24
C LEU A 9 8.64 27.24 19.14
N ALA A 10 8.89 28.48 18.68
CA ALA A 10 8.26 29.06 17.49
C ALA A 10 8.59 28.28 16.19
N LEU A 11 9.69 27.51 16.17
CA LEU A 11 10.03 26.63 15.04
C LEU A 11 9.04 25.47 14.89
N PHE A 12 8.26 25.16 15.93
CA PHE A 12 7.35 24.01 15.98
C PHE A 12 5.90 24.47 16.15
N PRO A 13 5.25 24.98 15.08
CA PRO A 13 3.99 25.73 15.19
C PRO A 13 2.79 24.90 15.69
N HIS A 14 2.83 23.58 15.51
CA HIS A 14 1.75 22.70 15.96
C HIS A 14 2.00 22.17 17.39
N ARG A 15 1.47 22.91 18.37
CA ARG A 15 1.67 22.64 19.81
C ARG A 15 0.55 21.84 20.47
N TYR A 16 -0.54 21.55 19.77
CA TYR A 16 -1.60 20.63 20.21
C TYR A 16 -1.23 19.17 19.94
N ASP A 17 -1.92 18.24 20.60
CA ASP A 17 -1.70 16.79 20.49
C ASP A 17 -0.24 16.38 20.73
N TYR A 18 0.46 17.15 21.55
CA TYR A 18 1.86 16.92 21.88
C TYR A 18 1.98 15.65 22.72
N ILE A 19 3.17 15.05 22.70
CA ILE A 19 3.50 13.91 23.55
C ILE A 19 4.38 14.33 24.70
N TYR A 20 4.22 13.70 25.85
CA TYR A 20 5.11 13.87 26.99
C TYR A 20 5.43 12.53 27.66
N ALA A 21 6.57 12.47 28.34
CA ALA A 21 6.97 11.31 29.14
C ALA A 21 7.81 11.79 30.34
N PRO A 22 7.71 11.14 31.51
CA PRO A 22 8.71 11.32 32.56
C PRO A 22 10.11 10.99 32.02
N HIS A 23 11.14 11.58 32.62
CA HIS A 23 12.51 11.15 32.31
C HIS A 23 12.66 9.67 32.64
N PRO A 24 13.08 8.83 31.68
CA PRO A 24 13.24 7.40 31.92
C PRO A 24 14.43 7.16 32.84
N ASP A 25 14.36 6.07 33.61
CA ASP A 25 15.54 5.53 34.29
C ASP A 25 16.61 5.12 33.26
N PRO A 26 17.89 5.03 33.67
CA PRO A 26 18.94 4.55 32.78
C PRO A 26 18.55 3.22 32.14
N TYR A 27 18.74 3.12 30.81
CA TYR A 27 18.41 1.96 29.96
C TYR A 27 16.92 1.71 29.66
N ASP A 28 16.00 2.46 30.27
CA ASP A 28 14.57 2.37 29.96
C ASP A 28 14.15 3.28 28.80
N ARG A 29 13.09 2.86 28.11
CA ARG A 29 12.46 3.68 27.06
C ARG A 29 11.44 4.64 27.68
N PRO A 30 11.35 5.89 27.19
CA PRO A 30 10.33 6.82 27.65
C PRO A 30 8.92 6.30 27.32
N HIS A 31 8.04 6.35 28.32
CA HIS A 31 6.64 5.95 28.20
C HIS A 31 5.79 7.14 27.75
N TRP A 32 5.73 7.36 26.44
CA TRP A 32 5.04 8.50 25.83
C TRP A 32 3.53 8.46 26.00
N GLN A 33 2.96 9.59 26.44
CA GLN A 33 1.53 9.85 26.55
C GLN A 33 1.17 11.04 25.64
N THR A 34 -0.06 11.10 25.13
CA THR A 34 -0.55 12.22 24.32
C THR A 34 -1.40 13.16 25.18
N GLU A 35 -1.15 14.47 25.09
CA GLU A 35 -1.98 15.52 25.67
C GLU A 35 -2.64 16.34 24.55
N SER A 36 -3.97 16.37 24.55
CA SER A 36 -4.78 17.04 23.52
C SER A 36 -5.62 18.20 24.09
N ARG A 37 -5.69 18.37 25.41
CA ARG A 37 -6.61 19.32 26.05
C ARG A 37 -6.17 20.77 25.92
N TYR A 38 -4.87 21.02 25.81
CA TYR A 38 -4.27 22.35 25.72
C TYR A 38 -2.95 22.27 24.94
N PRO A 39 -2.47 23.39 24.34
CA PRO A 39 -1.20 23.38 23.64
C PRO A 39 -0.02 23.31 24.62
N LEU A 40 1.08 22.72 24.19
CA LEU A 40 2.35 22.79 24.93
C LEU A 40 2.76 24.26 25.06
N SER A 41 2.80 24.80 26.28
CA SER A 41 3.28 26.16 26.55
C SER A 41 4.79 26.20 26.71
N ASP A 42 5.37 27.39 26.52
CA ASP A 42 6.83 27.57 26.62
C ASP A 42 7.31 27.36 28.05
N ARG A 43 6.54 27.86 29.05
CA ARG A 43 6.82 27.64 30.47
C ARG A 43 6.85 26.16 30.85
N LEU A 44 5.93 25.36 30.29
CA LEU A 44 5.86 23.93 30.58
C LEU A 44 7.09 23.20 30.01
N PHE A 45 7.52 23.59 28.81
CA PHE A 45 8.74 23.06 28.20
C PHE A 45 9.99 23.42 29.03
N HIS A 46 10.16 24.69 29.42
CA HIS A 46 11.33 25.15 30.19
C HIS A 46 11.39 24.61 31.62
N GLN A 47 10.25 24.25 32.22
CA GLN A 47 10.26 23.59 33.54
C GLN A 47 11.09 22.29 33.52
N GLY A 48 11.18 21.61 32.37
CA GLY A 48 12.05 20.46 32.17
C GLY A 48 11.67 19.21 32.97
N ALA A 49 10.51 19.20 33.62
CA ALA A 49 10.05 18.08 34.45
C ALA A 49 9.74 16.81 33.62
N TYR A 50 9.40 17.00 32.34
CA TYR A 50 9.08 15.94 31.40
C TYR A 50 9.89 16.10 30.12
N LEU A 51 9.98 15.01 29.38
CA LEU A 51 10.30 15.04 27.97
C LEU A 51 9.06 15.40 27.17
N PHE A 52 9.23 16.18 26.11
CA PHE A 52 8.17 16.63 25.23
C PHE A 52 8.47 16.27 23.77
N GLY A 53 7.41 16.01 23.01
CA GLY A 53 7.46 15.83 21.57
C GLY A 53 6.23 16.44 20.92
N VAL A 54 6.31 16.74 19.63
CA VAL A 54 5.23 17.39 18.90
C VAL A 54 4.79 16.55 17.71
N ARG A 55 3.62 16.87 17.18
CA ARG A 55 3.09 16.32 15.94
C ARG A 55 3.06 17.40 14.88
N PHE A 56 3.00 16.98 13.63
CA PHE A 56 2.79 17.91 12.52
C PHE A 56 1.32 18.33 12.44
N GLY A 57 1.08 19.57 12.02
CA GLY A 57 -0.23 20.08 11.66
C GLY A 57 -0.59 19.79 10.20
N GLN A 58 -1.63 20.44 9.67
CA GLN A 58 -2.02 20.31 8.26
C GLN A 58 -0.96 20.85 7.30
N GLN A 59 -0.25 21.88 7.72
CA GLN A 59 0.90 22.48 7.04
C GLN A 59 2.13 22.46 7.94
N THR A 60 3.30 22.53 7.32
CA THR A 60 4.60 22.58 8.00
C THR A 60 5.63 23.31 7.16
N ASN A 61 6.62 23.91 7.81
CA ASN A 61 7.78 24.57 7.21
C ASN A 61 9.08 23.77 7.41
N TYR A 62 8.97 22.49 7.78
CA TYR A 62 10.10 21.57 7.85
C TYR A 62 9.68 20.12 7.62
N CYS A 63 10.66 19.30 7.24
CA CYS A 63 10.61 17.84 7.29
C CYS A 63 11.66 17.35 8.28
N LEU A 64 11.43 16.19 8.89
CA LEU A 64 12.35 15.50 9.78
C LEU A 64 12.55 14.06 9.27
N LEU A 65 13.79 13.60 9.26
CA LEU A 65 14.11 12.17 9.14
C LEU A 65 14.67 11.67 10.47
N ASP A 66 14.13 10.57 10.98
CA ASP A 66 14.63 9.88 12.16
C ASP A 66 15.34 8.58 11.73
N ILE A 67 16.57 8.41 12.21
CA ILE A 67 17.46 7.30 11.88
C ILE A 67 17.98 6.71 13.18
N ASP A 68 17.46 5.55 13.55
CA ASP A 68 17.90 4.82 14.74
C ASP A 68 19.40 4.48 14.68
N ALA A 69 20.03 4.35 15.86
CA ALA A 69 21.45 4.01 15.96
C ALA A 69 21.79 2.62 15.37
N ASP A 70 20.81 1.72 15.31
CA ASP A 70 20.91 0.41 14.68
C ASP A 70 20.34 0.39 13.24
N SER A 71 20.09 1.57 12.66
CA SER A 71 19.71 1.69 11.26
C SER A 71 20.85 1.30 10.33
N ALA A 72 20.53 0.62 9.23
CA ALA A 72 21.46 0.42 8.12
C ALA A 72 21.96 1.74 7.50
N TYR A 73 21.23 2.84 7.71
CA TYR A 73 21.54 4.17 7.18
C TYR A 73 22.28 5.07 8.18
N HIS A 74 22.56 4.57 9.39
CA HIS A 74 23.31 5.32 10.38
C HIS A 74 24.78 5.48 9.93
N PRO A 75 25.44 6.65 10.11
CA PRO A 75 26.81 6.90 9.68
C PRO A 75 27.86 5.92 10.22
N SER A 76 27.61 5.34 11.40
CA SER A 76 28.47 4.28 11.98
C SER A 76 28.45 2.96 11.19
N ARG A 77 27.39 2.73 10.40
CA ARG A 77 27.25 1.56 9.52
C ARG A 77 27.55 1.89 8.07
N ASP A 78 27.09 3.06 7.61
CA ASP A 78 27.33 3.56 6.26
C ASP A 78 27.60 5.07 6.30
N PRO A 79 28.88 5.48 6.27
CA PRO A 79 29.27 6.89 6.34
C PRO A 79 28.72 7.76 5.20
N LEU A 80 28.30 7.15 4.09
CA LEU A 80 27.81 7.84 2.90
C LEU A 80 26.27 7.86 2.82
N ALA A 81 25.56 7.14 3.70
CA ALA A 81 24.11 7.01 3.62
C ALA A 81 23.39 8.36 3.72
N ILE A 82 23.77 9.22 4.67
CA ILE A 82 23.13 10.53 4.83
C ILE A 82 23.37 11.42 3.61
N GLN A 83 24.57 11.41 3.02
CA GLN A 83 24.83 12.15 1.79
C GLN A 83 23.92 11.68 0.64
N ARG A 84 23.75 10.36 0.49
CA ARG A 84 22.85 9.81 -0.54
C ARG A 84 21.37 10.10 -0.27
N ILE A 85 20.96 10.17 1.00
CA ILE A 85 19.62 10.61 1.41
C ILE A 85 19.40 12.07 0.98
N VAL A 86 20.36 12.96 1.25
CA VAL A 86 20.26 14.37 0.85
C VAL A 86 20.18 14.51 -0.67
N ILE A 87 21.03 13.78 -1.41
CA ILE A 87 20.98 13.74 -2.89
C ILE A 87 19.61 13.26 -3.38
N ALA A 88 19.00 12.28 -2.71
CA ALA A 88 17.67 11.80 -3.08
C ALA A 88 16.58 12.87 -2.91
N LEU A 89 16.77 13.83 -2.00
CA LEU A 89 15.81 14.90 -1.70
C LEU A 89 16.09 16.21 -2.44
N GLU A 90 17.26 16.35 -3.07
CA GLU A 90 17.60 17.50 -3.91
C GLU A 90 16.53 17.87 -4.96
N PRO A 91 15.83 16.92 -5.63
CA PRO A 91 14.76 17.25 -6.56
C PRO A 91 13.55 17.97 -5.94
N LEU A 92 13.37 17.90 -4.61
CA LEU A 92 12.36 18.69 -3.89
C LEU A 92 12.88 20.08 -3.48
N GLY A 93 14.17 20.35 -3.64
CA GLY A 93 14.84 21.55 -3.14
C GLY A 93 15.37 21.41 -1.71
N LEU A 94 15.43 20.18 -1.17
CA LEU A 94 15.97 19.89 0.16
C LEU A 94 17.44 19.50 0.06
N THR A 95 18.34 20.45 0.34
CA THR A 95 19.80 20.30 0.13
C THR A 95 20.61 20.44 1.42
N GLY A 96 20.01 21.01 2.47
CA GLY A 96 20.64 21.21 3.76
C GLY A 96 19.81 20.61 4.89
N TYR A 97 20.50 20.16 5.95
CA TYR A 97 19.87 19.68 7.17
C TYR A 97 20.61 20.18 8.42
N ILE A 98 19.90 20.09 9.55
CA ILE A 98 20.44 20.19 10.90
C ILE A 98 20.42 18.78 11.48
N ALA A 99 21.56 18.29 11.97
CA ALA A 99 21.62 16.99 12.64
C ALA A 99 21.65 17.15 14.16
N CYS A 100 20.86 16.34 14.85
CA CYS A 100 20.91 16.22 16.31
C CYS A 100 20.84 14.74 16.70
N THR A 101 21.41 14.37 17.85
CA THR A 101 21.03 13.09 18.45
C THR A 101 19.56 13.14 18.90
N SER A 102 18.81 12.06 18.70
CA SER A 102 17.41 11.96 19.12
C SER A 102 17.29 11.71 20.63
N SER A 103 18.25 10.97 21.20
CA SER A 103 18.37 10.70 22.63
C SER A 103 19.76 10.13 22.97
N TYR A 104 19.93 9.63 24.20
CA TYR A 104 21.13 8.88 24.61
C TYR A 104 21.39 7.62 23.79
N SER A 105 20.42 7.12 23.02
CA SER A 105 20.60 5.99 22.11
C SER A 105 21.54 6.29 20.94
N GLN A 106 21.90 7.56 20.70
CA GLN A 106 22.68 8.03 19.55
C GLN A 106 21.96 7.90 18.19
N GLY A 107 20.64 7.66 18.18
CA GLY A 107 19.84 7.85 16.96
C GLY A 107 19.91 9.30 16.48
N LEU A 108 19.59 9.56 15.22
CA LEU A 108 19.75 10.85 14.58
C LEU A 108 18.42 11.43 14.12
N HIS A 109 18.19 12.69 14.46
CA HIS A 109 17.17 13.54 13.85
C HIS A 109 17.84 14.47 12.83
N LEU A 110 17.37 14.42 11.58
CA LEU A 110 17.79 15.33 10.51
C LEU A 110 16.65 16.28 10.16
N TYR A 111 16.75 17.55 10.58
CA TYR A 111 15.76 18.58 10.30
C TYR A 111 16.07 19.30 8.99
N PHE A 112 15.07 19.38 8.11
CA PHE A 112 15.11 20.06 6.81
C PHE A 112 14.11 21.23 6.82
N PRO A 113 14.49 22.39 7.38
CA PRO A 113 13.62 23.58 7.41
C PRO A 113 13.57 24.27 6.05
N PHE A 114 12.47 24.95 5.73
CA PHE A 114 12.26 25.72 4.49
C PHE A 114 11.29 26.90 4.75
N ASP A 115 11.25 27.90 3.87
CA ASP A 115 10.51 29.14 4.12
C ASP A 115 8.99 29.01 3.87
N ILE A 116 8.60 28.41 2.75
CA ILE A 116 7.19 28.36 2.31
C ILE A 116 6.51 27.13 2.92
N PRO A 117 5.49 27.29 3.79
CA PRO A 117 4.77 26.16 4.35
C PRO A 117 4.17 25.25 3.28
N GLN A 118 4.36 23.94 3.45
CA GLN A 118 3.84 22.90 2.56
C GLN A 118 2.74 22.11 3.25
N GLN A 119 1.82 21.53 2.48
CA GLN A 119 0.85 20.57 3.02
C GLN A 119 1.59 19.34 3.55
N SER A 120 1.50 19.07 4.86
CA SER A 120 2.27 18.03 5.54
C SER A 120 2.10 16.64 4.91
N TRP A 121 0.90 16.30 4.45
CA TRP A 121 0.64 15.01 3.81
C TRP A 121 1.20 14.89 2.39
N GLN A 122 1.27 16.00 1.65
CA GLN A 122 1.86 16.05 0.32
C GLN A 122 3.38 15.94 0.42
N LEU A 123 3.96 16.70 1.34
CA LEU A 123 5.37 16.67 1.64
C LEU A 123 5.82 15.28 2.07
N SER A 124 5.12 14.64 3.01
CA SER A 124 5.47 13.29 3.46
C SER A 124 5.45 12.28 2.31
N THR A 125 4.39 12.31 1.50
CA THR A 125 4.28 11.42 0.34
C THR A 125 5.42 11.67 -0.66
N ALA A 126 5.75 12.92 -0.95
CA ALA A 126 6.81 13.27 -1.89
C ALA A 126 8.20 12.83 -1.40
N VAL A 127 8.53 13.12 -0.13
CA VAL A 127 9.81 12.75 0.51
C VAL A 127 9.96 11.23 0.54
N THR A 128 8.97 10.50 1.06
CA THR A 128 9.01 9.02 1.08
C THR A 128 9.20 8.45 -0.33
N SER A 129 8.51 9.00 -1.33
CA SER A 129 8.62 8.51 -2.70
C SER A 129 10.01 8.71 -3.30
N LEU A 130 10.62 9.87 -3.08
CA LEU A 130 11.97 10.13 -3.57
C LEU A 130 13.00 9.21 -2.93
N LEU A 131 12.89 8.99 -1.62
CA LEU A 131 13.74 8.05 -0.89
C LEU A 131 13.55 6.61 -1.41
N GLU A 132 12.31 6.13 -1.52
CA GLU A 132 12.03 4.79 -2.03
C GLU A 132 12.52 4.59 -3.46
N ASN A 133 12.38 5.59 -4.33
CA ASN A 133 12.85 5.55 -5.72
C ASN A 133 14.38 5.45 -5.82
N GLN A 134 15.10 5.93 -4.81
CA GLN A 134 16.56 5.80 -4.69
C GLN A 134 16.99 4.53 -3.91
N GLY A 135 16.03 3.64 -3.61
CA GLY A 135 16.29 2.34 -2.98
C GLY A 135 16.32 2.37 -1.45
N PHE A 136 16.00 3.50 -0.81
CA PHE A 136 15.85 3.57 0.64
C PHE A 136 14.55 2.92 1.09
N LYS A 137 14.59 2.17 2.20
CA LYS A 137 13.41 1.56 2.80
C LYS A 137 12.95 2.43 3.96
N CYS A 138 11.90 3.21 3.73
CA CYS A 138 11.26 4.01 4.78
C CYS A 138 10.44 3.08 5.67
N GLN A 139 10.96 2.71 6.85
CA GLN A 139 10.31 1.80 7.77
C GLN A 139 10.68 2.13 9.22
N PRO A 140 9.80 1.79 10.19
CA PRO A 140 10.05 2.04 11.60
C PRO A 140 11.36 1.43 12.10
N GLY A 141 12.08 2.17 12.95
CA GLY A 141 13.36 1.76 13.52
C GLY A 141 14.53 1.69 12.53
N GLN A 142 14.41 2.30 11.33
CA GLN A 142 15.50 2.36 10.35
C GLN A 142 15.57 3.73 9.68
N LEU A 143 14.49 4.16 9.02
CA LEU A 143 14.39 5.47 8.39
C LEU A 143 12.93 5.88 8.44
N GLU A 144 12.59 6.69 9.43
CA GLU A 144 11.24 7.22 9.61
C GLU A 144 11.15 8.64 9.06
N VAL A 145 10.10 8.90 8.29
CA VAL A 145 9.84 10.20 7.65
C VAL A 145 8.76 10.93 8.44
N PHE A 146 9.03 12.19 8.76
CA PHE A 146 8.15 13.07 9.52
C PHE A 146 7.96 14.40 8.76
N PRO A 147 6.71 14.81 8.42
CA PRO A 147 5.46 14.10 8.66
C PRO A 147 5.44 12.72 7.99
N ASN A 148 4.71 11.76 8.56
CA ASN A 148 4.55 10.44 7.96
C ASN A 148 3.44 10.44 6.89
N PRO A 149 3.53 9.58 5.85
CA PRO A 149 2.46 9.44 4.85
C PRO A 149 1.18 8.92 5.54
N LYS A 150 0.16 9.80 5.63
CA LYS A 150 -1.09 9.49 6.34
C LYS A 150 -1.85 8.37 5.64
N LEU A 151 -2.29 7.38 6.43
CA LEU A 151 -3.36 6.46 6.03
C LEU A 151 -4.69 7.22 6.02
N TYR A 152 -5.48 7.01 4.96
CA TYR A 152 -6.83 7.55 4.80
C TYR A 152 -7.67 7.40 6.08
N VAL A 153 -8.49 8.42 6.34
CA VAL A 153 -9.58 8.40 7.34
C VAL A 153 -10.44 7.16 7.09
N LEU A 154 -10.43 6.20 8.02
CA LEU A 154 -11.26 5.00 7.89
C LEU A 154 -12.69 5.21 8.37
N ASP A 155 -12.93 6.09 9.36
CA ASP A 155 -14.20 6.17 10.08
C ASP A 155 -14.59 7.61 10.50
N GLY A 156 -14.28 8.61 9.67
CA GLY A 156 -14.60 10.02 9.94
C GLY A 156 -13.64 10.74 10.90
N THR A 157 -12.84 10.03 11.69
CA THR A 157 -11.82 10.64 12.57
C THR A 157 -10.48 10.80 11.83
N PRO A 158 -9.95 12.03 11.66
CA PRO A 158 -8.63 12.24 11.07
C PRO A 158 -7.55 11.60 11.95
N ARG A 159 -6.74 10.69 11.38
CA ARG A 159 -5.56 10.18 12.07
C ARG A 159 -4.52 11.29 12.21
N LEU A 160 -3.99 11.44 13.42
CA LEU A 160 -2.88 12.35 13.72
C LEU A 160 -1.60 11.89 13.02
N PHE A 161 -0.70 12.83 12.70
CA PHE A 161 0.66 12.46 12.28
C PHE A 161 1.40 11.81 13.46
N ASN A 162 2.40 10.98 13.16
CA ASN A 162 3.30 10.45 14.18
C ASN A 162 3.99 11.62 14.90
N ALA A 163 4.16 11.46 16.20
CA ALA A 163 4.87 12.42 17.03
C ALA A 163 6.36 12.07 17.04
N TYR A 164 7.18 13.09 17.22
CA TYR A 164 8.62 12.93 17.43
C TYR A 164 9.03 13.79 18.63
N ARG A 165 10.12 13.39 19.30
CA ARG A 165 10.67 14.13 20.44
C ARG A 165 11.30 15.45 19.97
N LEU A 166 11.02 16.55 20.67
CA LEU A 166 11.68 17.83 20.38
C LEU A 166 13.20 17.73 20.62
N PRO A 167 14.04 18.41 19.81
CA PRO A 167 15.49 18.33 19.97
C PRO A 167 15.95 19.07 21.23
N LEU A 168 17.21 18.89 21.60
CA LEU A 168 17.89 19.59 22.71
C LEU A 168 17.28 19.40 24.10
N GLN A 169 16.60 18.28 24.30
CA GLN A 169 16.26 17.75 25.62
C GLN A 169 17.32 16.72 26.06
N ALA A 170 17.23 16.19 27.28
CA ALA A 170 18.21 15.26 27.84
C ALA A 170 18.70 14.16 26.84
N GLY A 171 20.00 14.15 26.53
CA GLY A 171 20.60 13.22 25.56
C GLY A 171 20.47 13.61 24.09
N SER A 172 19.87 14.76 23.77
CA SER A 172 19.80 15.33 22.43
C SER A 172 20.78 16.50 22.31
N TYR A 173 21.71 16.41 21.36
CA TYR A 173 22.72 17.43 21.10
C TYR A 173 22.81 17.72 19.62
N LEU A 174 23.04 18.98 19.30
CA LEU A 174 23.39 19.44 17.95
C LEU A 174 24.70 18.80 17.50
N LEU A 175 24.78 18.40 16.23
CA LEU A 175 25.93 17.70 15.67
C LEU A 175 26.64 18.51 14.58
N ASN A 176 27.95 18.30 14.45
CA ASN A 176 28.74 18.80 13.31
C ASN A 176 28.60 17.89 12.07
N SER A 177 29.33 18.21 10.99
CA SER A 177 29.35 17.42 9.75
C SER A 177 29.93 16.01 9.90
N GLN A 178 30.63 15.73 11.00
CA GLN A 178 31.20 14.44 11.36
C GLN A 178 30.28 13.66 12.33
N PHE A 179 29.08 14.19 12.60
CA PHE A 179 28.11 13.63 13.53
C PHE A 179 28.58 13.58 15.00
N GLU A 180 29.50 14.48 15.37
CA GLU A 180 29.96 14.62 16.76
C GLU A 180 29.17 15.73 17.47
N PRO A 181 28.81 15.56 18.76
CA PRO A 181 28.10 16.57 19.54
C PRO A 181 28.88 17.88 19.67
N ILE A 182 28.23 19.00 19.38
CA ILE A 182 28.83 20.35 19.47
C ILE A 182 28.08 21.31 20.39
N SER A 183 26.78 21.12 20.63
CA SER A 183 26.00 22.05 21.46
C SER A 183 24.70 21.43 21.99
N GLY A 184 24.29 21.84 23.19
CA GLY A 184 22.95 21.62 23.74
C GLY A 184 22.07 22.89 23.77
N SER A 185 22.54 24.00 23.19
CA SER A 185 21.87 25.31 23.26
C SER A 185 20.78 25.46 22.19
N GLN A 186 19.61 25.93 22.62
CA GLN A 186 18.46 26.21 21.77
C GLN A 186 18.74 27.37 20.81
N GLU A 187 19.48 28.38 21.27
CA GLU A 187 19.91 29.52 20.46
C GLU A 187 20.81 29.08 19.30
N ALA A 188 21.75 28.17 19.56
CA ALA A 188 22.61 27.61 18.52
C ALA A 188 21.79 26.83 17.46
N PHE A 189 20.78 26.08 17.88
CA PHE A 189 19.88 25.37 16.99
C PHE A 189 19.04 26.32 16.13
N VAL A 190 18.46 27.38 16.72
CA VAL A 190 17.73 28.43 15.98
C VAL A 190 18.61 29.09 14.93
N GLN A 191 19.86 29.42 15.26
CA GLN A 191 20.80 30.00 14.30
C GLN A 191 21.09 29.03 13.13
N GLN A 192 21.30 27.75 13.42
CA GLN A 192 21.52 26.74 12.37
C GLN A 192 20.25 26.51 11.54
N TRP A 193 19.07 26.59 12.16
CA TRP A 193 17.79 26.51 11.47
C TRP A 193 17.64 27.63 10.45
N CYS A 194 17.87 28.89 10.83
CA CYS A 194 17.80 30.03 9.92
C CYS A 194 18.78 29.88 8.73
N ARG A 195 20.01 29.42 8.98
CA ARG A 195 21.00 29.17 7.90
C ARG A 195 20.60 28.03 6.97
N CYS A 196 20.07 26.95 7.53
CA CYS A 196 19.65 25.78 6.78
C CYS A 196 18.39 26.07 5.96
N ARG A 197 17.45 26.83 6.53
CA ARG A 197 16.21 27.25 5.89
C ARG A 197 16.48 28.01 4.59
N ALA A 198 17.45 28.92 4.60
CA ALA A 198 17.86 29.67 3.41
C ALA A 198 18.47 28.83 2.27
N ARG A 199 18.88 27.58 2.54
CA ARG A 199 19.43 26.65 1.54
C ARG A 199 18.36 25.74 0.93
N ASN A 200 17.24 25.57 1.62
CA ASN A 200 16.17 24.68 1.22
C ASN A 200 15.06 25.47 0.53
N ALA A 201 14.98 25.32 -0.79
CA ALA A 201 14.00 26.02 -1.63
C ALA A 201 12.94 25.02 -2.12
N ILE A 202 11.93 24.76 -1.27
CA ILE A 202 10.78 23.97 -1.69
C ILE A 202 9.71 24.88 -2.28
N GLU A 203 9.30 24.60 -3.51
CA GLU A 203 8.18 25.26 -4.15
C GLU A 203 6.98 24.30 -4.27
N VAL A 204 5.76 24.82 -4.06
CA VAL A 204 4.52 24.03 -4.17
C VAL A 204 4.40 23.31 -5.53
N PRO A 205 4.72 23.94 -6.69
CA PRO A 205 4.67 23.25 -7.98
C PRO A 205 5.63 22.07 -8.08
N VAL A 206 6.81 22.15 -7.44
CA VAL A 206 7.79 21.06 -7.42
C VAL A 206 7.25 19.88 -6.62
N VAL A 207 6.66 20.13 -5.44
CA VAL A 207 5.98 19.09 -4.65
C VAL A 207 4.89 18.42 -5.47
N GLU A 208 4.03 19.20 -6.13
CA GLU A 208 2.99 18.66 -6.99
C GLU A 208 3.54 17.87 -8.18
N GLN A 209 4.63 18.31 -8.80
CA GLN A 209 5.27 17.61 -9.91
C GLN A 209 5.88 16.28 -9.46
N VAL A 210 6.57 16.26 -8.32
CA VAL A 210 7.07 15.03 -7.70
C VAL A 210 5.89 14.12 -7.40
N LEU A 211 4.80 14.61 -6.81
CA LEU A 211 3.61 13.81 -6.55
C LEU A 211 2.92 13.30 -7.82
N LYS A 212 2.89 14.07 -8.90
CA LYS A 212 2.37 13.62 -10.20
C LYS A 212 3.23 12.48 -10.76
N ARG A 213 4.56 12.62 -10.70
CA ARG A 213 5.51 11.57 -11.10
C ARG A 213 5.38 10.33 -10.21
N THR A 214 5.26 10.53 -8.90
CA THR A 214 5.00 9.47 -7.93
C THR A 214 3.67 8.80 -8.22
N LYS A 215 2.56 9.51 -8.40
CA LYS A 215 1.25 8.91 -8.70
C LYS A 215 1.29 8.08 -9.98
N ARG A 216 2.03 8.52 -11.00
CA ARG A 216 2.32 7.71 -12.20
C ARG A 216 3.04 6.41 -11.85
N GLN A 217 3.91 6.39 -10.83
CA GLN A 217 4.55 5.18 -10.31
C GLN A 217 3.73 4.42 -9.25
N HIS A 218 2.82 5.10 -8.54
CA HIS A 218 1.95 4.59 -7.48
C HIS A 218 0.64 4.00 -8.01
N TYR A 219 0.43 3.98 -9.34
CA TYR A 219 -0.19 2.82 -9.96
C TYR A 219 0.73 1.59 -9.77
N ARG A 220 1.11 1.30 -8.51
CA ARG A 220 1.72 0.05 -8.06
C ARG A 220 0.69 -0.99 -8.38
N VAL A 221 0.84 -1.53 -9.58
CA VAL A 221 0.08 -2.62 -10.09
C VAL A 221 0.23 -3.74 -9.04
N SER A 222 -0.89 -4.30 -8.57
CA SER A 222 -0.82 -5.39 -7.58
C SER A 222 0.13 -6.46 -8.12
N GLU A 223 0.85 -7.19 -7.28
CA GLU A 223 1.82 -8.22 -7.72
C GLU A 223 1.26 -9.12 -8.84
N ARG A 224 -0.03 -9.46 -8.76
CA ARG A 224 -0.74 -10.23 -9.79
C ARG A 224 -0.93 -9.48 -11.11
N ALA A 225 -1.30 -8.21 -11.04
CA ALA A 225 -1.48 -7.38 -12.22
C ALA A 225 -0.12 -6.92 -12.79
N ASP A 226 0.92 -6.79 -11.98
CA ASP A 226 2.29 -6.50 -12.42
C ASP A 226 2.86 -7.70 -13.16
N LYS A 227 2.69 -8.90 -12.60
CA LYS A 227 2.95 -10.15 -13.32
C LYS A 227 2.18 -10.21 -14.63
N PHE A 228 0.89 -9.87 -14.64
CA PHE A 228 0.09 -9.89 -15.86
C PHE A 228 0.58 -8.90 -16.92
N LEU A 229 0.97 -7.69 -16.51
CA LEU A 229 1.59 -6.70 -17.39
C LEU A 229 2.95 -7.20 -17.93
N ASN A 230 3.78 -7.81 -17.09
CA ASN A 230 5.05 -8.42 -17.49
C ASN A 230 4.86 -9.58 -18.47
N ASP A 231 3.87 -10.44 -18.25
CA ASP A 231 3.51 -11.52 -19.18
C ASP A 231 3.10 -10.94 -20.56
N LEU A 232 2.30 -9.85 -20.58
CA LEU A 232 1.90 -9.16 -21.82
C LEU A 232 3.10 -8.52 -22.52
N ASN A 233 3.99 -7.86 -21.78
CA ASN A 233 5.21 -7.26 -22.35
C ASN A 233 6.12 -8.34 -22.95
N ALA A 234 6.33 -9.45 -22.26
CA ALA A 234 7.17 -10.55 -22.74
C ALA A 234 6.66 -11.19 -24.05
N GLU A 235 5.35 -11.19 -24.27
CA GLU A 235 4.75 -11.66 -25.54
C GLU A 235 4.78 -10.59 -26.65
N ILE A 236 4.74 -9.29 -26.31
CA ILE A 236 4.66 -8.19 -27.28
C ILE A 236 6.05 -7.72 -27.73
N GLU A 237 7.00 -7.58 -26.81
CA GLU A 237 8.33 -6.99 -27.05
C GLU A 237 9.17 -7.70 -28.12
N PRO A 238 9.17 -9.04 -28.24
CA PRO A 238 9.84 -9.72 -29.34
C PRO A 238 9.33 -9.34 -30.74
N GLY A 239 8.13 -8.73 -30.81
CA GLY A 239 7.47 -8.35 -32.05
C GLY A 239 6.96 -9.53 -32.84
N TRP A 240 7.02 -9.42 -34.16
CA TRP A 240 6.53 -10.42 -35.08
C TRP A 240 7.67 -11.36 -35.47
N THR A 241 7.51 -12.66 -35.17
CA THR A 241 8.59 -13.66 -35.35
C THR A 241 8.24 -14.73 -36.37
N GLU A 242 6.96 -14.97 -36.64
CA GLU A 242 6.51 -15.95 -37.64
C GLU A 242 5.14 -15.59 -38.25
N LYS A 243 4.79 -16.27 -39.35
CA LYS A 243 3.50 -16.07 -40.00
C LYS A 243 2.35 -16.63 -39.15
N GLY A 244 1.19 -15.99 -39.22
CA GLY A 244 -0.02 -16.44 -38.51
C GLY A 244 -0.22 -15.86 -37.10
N GLN A 245 0.72 -15.04 -36.60
CA GLN A 245 0.65 -14.45 -35.25
C GLN A 245 -0.34 -13.29 -35.10
N THR A 246 -0.92 -12.77 -36.20
CA THR A 246 -1.74 -11.54 -36.20
C THR A 246 -2.80 -11.53 -35.10
N ASN A 247 -3.62 -12.57 -34.99
CA ASN A 247 -4.70 -12.60 -33.99
C ASN A 247 -4.14 -12.67 -32.57
N HIS A 248 -3.11 -13.48 -32.35
CA HIS A 248 -2.51 -13.63 -31.03
C HIS A 248 -1.89 -12.31 -30.55
N LEU A 249 -1.04 -11.71 -31.38
CA LEU A 249 -0.29 -10.50 -31.02
C LEU A 249 -1.22 -9.28 -30.87
N LEU A 250 -2.19 -9.11 -31.78
CA LEU A 250 -3.21 -8.05 -31.64
C LEU A 250 -4.03 -8.23 -30.37
N GLY A 251 -4.37 -9.48 -30.00
CA GLY A 251 -5.04 -9.76 -28.73
C GLY A 251 -4.23 -9.28 -27.53
N ARG A 252 -2.91 -9.55 -27.49
CA ARG A 252 -2.04 -9.12 -26.38
C ARG A 252 -1.85 -7.61 -26.32
N ILE A 253 -1.60 -6.98 -27.47
CA ILE A 253 -1.51 -5.52 -27.58
C ILE A 253 -2.80 -4.88 -27.08
N THR A 254 -3.95 -5.39 -27.54
CA THR A 254 -5.28 -4.91 -27.14
C THR A 254 -5.49 -5.02 -25.63
N MET A 255 -5.15 -6.17 -25.03
CA MET A 255 -5.24 -6.35 -23.57
C MET A 255 -4.36 -5.36 -22.80
N ARG A 256 -3.11 -5.17 -23.24
CA ARG A 256 -2.19 -4.22 -22.60
C ARG A 256 -2.71 -2.79 -22.70
N CYS A 257 -3.20 -2.38 -23.87
CA CYS A 257 -3.74 -1.04 -24.08
C CYS A 257 -5.01 -0.81 -23.26
N TYR A 258 -6.00 -1.68 -23.40
CA TYR A 258 -7.29 -1.49 -22.74
C TYR A 258 -7.20 -1.58 -21.21
N VAL A 259 -6.38 -2.49 -20.68
CA VAL A 259 -6.28 -2.70 -19.23
C VAL A 259 -5.30 -1.72 -18.57
N PHE A 260 -4.18 -1.38 -19.22
CA PHE A 260 -3.08 -0.67 -18.58
C PHE A 260 -2.63 0.62 -19.26
N HIS A 261 -3.20 1.06 -20.40
CA HIS A 261 -2.71 2.28 -21.07
C HIS A 261 -2.73 3.51 -20.15
N HIS A 262 -3.83 3.73 -19.42
CA HIS A 262 -3.94 4.84 -18.47
C HIS A 262 -3.03 4.69 -17.24
N VAL A 263 -2.58 3.48 -16.94
CA VAL A 263 -1.58 3.20 -15.90
C VAL A 263 -0.17 3.53 -16.40
N LEU A 264 0.14 3.16 -17.65
CA LEU A 264 1.47 3.29 -18.25
C LEU A 264 1.76 4.72 -18.73
N GLN A 265 0.80 5.33 -19.43
CA GLN A 265 0.94 6.64 -20.09
C GLN A 265 0.22 7.76 -19.32
N GLY A 266 -0.57 7.41 -18.30
CA GLY A 266 -1.48 8.35 -17.65
C GLY A 266 -2.72 8.64 -18.50
N GLY A 267 -3.63 9.48 -17.98
CA GLY A 267 -4.86 9.87 -18.70
C GLY A 267 -6.06 8.97 -18.43
N LEU A 268 -7.07 9.04 -19.30
CA LEU A 268 -8.29 8.22 -19.21
C LEU A 268 -8.08 6.87 -19.91
N PRO A 269 -8.79 5.80 -19.47
CA PRO A 269 -8.80 4.53 -20.20
C PRO A 269 -9.20 4.70 -21.66
N LEU A 270 -8.47 4.02 -22.56
CA LEU A 270 -8.78 4.02 -23.98
C LEU A 270 -10.03 3.19 -24.27
N ASN A 271 -10.85 3.69 -25.18
CA ASN A 271 -12.00 3.01 -25.75
C ASN A 271 -12.24 3.50 -27.20
N GLY A 272 -13.10 2.79 -27.93
CA GLY A 272 -13.51 3.07 -29.30
C GLY A 272 -12.32 3.30 -30.22
N GLU A 273 -12.41 4.36 -31.02
CA GLU A 273 -11.40 4.67 -32.04
C GLU A 273 -10.03 5.02 -31.43
N ALA A 274 -9.97 5.56 -30.21
CA ALA A 274 -8.70 5.85 -29.54
C ALA A 274 -7.92 4.57 -29.20
N LEU A 275 -8.63 3.52 -28.76
CA LEU A 275 -8.05 2.21 -28.53
C LEU A 275 -7.56 1.57 -29.83
N VAL A 276 -8.35 1.67 -30.90
CA VAL A 276 -8.00 1.14 -32.23
C VAL A 276 -6.72 1.78 -32.77
N ASN A 277 -6.63 3.11 -32.72
CA ASN A 277 -5.46 3.84 -33.18
C ASN A 277 -4.20 3.43 -32.42
N GLU A 278 -4.30 3.26 -31.10
CA GLU A 278 -3.17 2.83 -30.27
C GLU A 278 -2.72 1.40 -30.60
N ILE A 279 -3.66 0.47 -30.80
CA ILE A 279 -3.34 -0.92 -31.18
C ILE A 279 -2.62 -0.95 -32.53
N VAL A 280 -3.11 -0.22 -33.53
CA VAL A 280 -2.48 -0.14 -34.86
C VAL A 280 -1.10 0.48 -34.78
N SER A 281 -0.96 1.59 -34.04
CA SER A 281 0.31 2.26 -33.81
C SER A 281 1.36 1.30 -33.24
N ILE A 282 1.01 0.59 -32.16
CA ILE A 282 1.92 -0.38 -31.54
C ILE A 282 2.22 -1.53 -32.51
N ALA A 283 1.20 -2.16 -33.08
CA ALA A 283 1.36 -3.32 -33.97
C ALA A 283 2.28 -3.04 -35.18
N THR A 284 2.16 -1.85 -35.77
CA THR A 284 2.97 -1.43 -36.93
C THR A 284 4.39 -1.01 -36.55
N SER A 285 4.60 -0.58 -35.30
CA SER A 285 5.92 -0.19 -34.78
C SER A 285 6.79 -1.37 -34.33
N LEU A 286 6.19 -2.55 -34.10
CA LEU A 286 6.92 -3.72 -33.62
C LEU A 286 7.84 -4.33 -34.69
N PRO A 287 9.01 -4.86 -34.30
CA PRO A 287 9.96 -5.47 -35.23
C PRO A 287 9.32 -6.66 -35.96
N GLY A 288 9.66 -6.84 -37.24
CA GLY A 288 9.15 -7.94 -38.07
C GLY A 288 7.73 -7.74 -38.64
N TYR A 289 7.06 -6.61 -38.38
CA TYR A 289 5.69 -6.35 -38.88
C TYR A 289 5.59 -6.53 -40.40
N ARG A 290 6.53 -5.95 -41.16
CA ARG A 290 6.54 -6.03 -42.63
C ARG A 290 6.83 -7.44 -43.15
N ASP A 291 7.60 -8.22 -42.40
CA ASP A 291 8.12 -9.52 -42.85
C ASP A 291 7.16 -10.67 -42.52
N TRP A 292 6.46 -10.58 -41.38
CA TRP A 292 5.70 -11.69 -40.81
C TRP A 292 4.20 -11.44 -40.67
N CYS A 293 3.75 -10.19 -40.63
CA CYS A 293 2.32 -9.90 -40.60
C CYS A 293 1.70 -10.06 -41.99
N GLY A 294 0.89 -11.11 -42.18
CA GLY A 294 0.14 -11.32 -43.43
C GLY A 294 -1.07 -10.41 -43.60
N HIS A 295 -1.46 -9.68 -42.56
CA HIS A 295 -2.69 -8.88 -42.49
C HIS A 295 -2.41 -7.37 -42.56
N GLN A 296 -1.30 -6.96 -43.19
CA GLN A 296 -0.90 -5.55 -43.27
C GLN A 296 -1.99 -4.67 -43.90
N HIS A 297 -2.63 -5.14 -44.96
CA HIS A 297 -3.67 -4.42 -45.69
C HIS A 297 -4.97 -4.24 -44.90
N GLU A 298 -5.22 -5.08 -43.89
CA GLU A 298 -6.44 -5.04 -43.08
C GLU A 298 -6.17 -4.90 -41.57
N ILE A 299 -4.96 -4.46 -41.19
CA ILE A 299 -4.53 -4.43 -39.78
C ILE A 299 -5.46 -3.57 -38.91
N ARG A 300 -5.98 -2.47 -39.49
CA ARG A 300 -6.92 -1.58 -38.81
C ARG A 300 -8.26 -2.27 -38.54
N GLN A 301 -8.79 -2.99 -39.53
CA GLN A 301 -10.04 -3.74 -39.40
C GLN A 301 -9.89 -4.81 -38.30
N ARG A 302 -8.78 -5.53 -38.31
CA ARG A 302 -8.47 -6.53 -37.27
C ARG A 302 -8.34 -5.91 -35.88
N ALA A 303 -7.71 -4.74 -35.76
CA ALA A 303 -7.62 -4.00 -34.50
C ALA A 303 -9.00 -3.52 -34.00
N GLN A 304 -9.88 -3.09 -34.90
CA GLN A 304 -11.27 -2.73 -34.56
C GLN A 304 -12.05 -3.92 -34.01
N ASP A 305 -11.91 -5.11 -34.61
CA ASP A 305 -12.59 -6.30 -34.12
C ASP A 305 -12.09 -6.69 -32.73
N TRP A 306 -10.78 -6.59 -32.47
CA TRP A 306 -10.21 -6.84 -31.15
C TRP A 306 -10.64 -5.81 -30.10
N ALA A 307 -10.65 -4.52 -30.44
CA ALA A 307 -11.14 -3.46 -29.57
C ALA A 307 -12.61 -3.70 -29.18
N ARG A 308 -13.47 -3.99 -30.16
CA ARG A 308 -14.88 -4.35 -29.93
C ARG A 308 -15.02 -5.58 -29.04
N CYS A 309 -14.20 -6.61 -29.25
CA CYS A 309 -14.22 -7.82 -28.43
C CYS A 309 -13.83 -7.53 -26.97
N ILE A 310 -12.78 -6.75 -26.72
CA ILE A 310 -12.28 -6.54 -25.36
C ILE A 310 -13.19 -5.62 -24.53
N GLU A 311 -13.79 -4.61 -25.16
CA GLU A 311 -14.74 -3.71 -24.52
C GLU A 311 -15.99 -4.43 -24.02
N ASN A 312 -16.40 -5.49 -24.73
CA ASN A 312 -17.52 -6.36 -24.36
C ASN A 312 -17.10 -7.60 -23.55
N SER A 313 -15.84 -7.67 -23.11
CA SER A 313 -15.29 -8.82 -22.39
C SER A 313 -15.38 -8.65 -20.86
N ARG A 314 -14.83 -9.64 -20.14
CA ARG A 314 -14.64 -9.58 -18.67
C ARG A 314 -13.50 -8.66 -18.22
N TYR A 315 -12.65 -8.19 -19.14
CA TYR A 315 -11.55 -7.29 -18.79
C TYR A 315 -12.09 -5.87 -18.60
N PHE A 316 -11.42 -5.11 -17.75
CA PHE A 316 -11.77 -3.72 -17.46
C PHE A 316 -10.48 -2.93 -17.23
N PRO A 317 -10.49 -1.61 -17.46
CA PRO A 317 -9.32 -0.80 -17.19
C PRO A 317 -8.90 -0.92 -15.72
N TYR A 318 -7.63 -1.22 -15.49
CA TYR A 318 -7.08 -1.50 -14.18
C TYR A 318 -7.34 -0.35 -13.20
N GLY A 319 -7.91 -0.67 -12.04
CA GLY A 319 -8.25 0.33 -11.03
C GLY A 319 -9.49 1.17 -11.35
N THR A 320 -10.42 0.71 -12.20
CA THR A 320 -11.76 1.31 -12.36
C THR A 320 -12.83 0.59 -11.53
N GLN A 321 -13.90 1.32 -11.14
CA GLN A 321 -14.96 0.87 -10.22
C GLN A 321 -15.71 -0.43 -10.63
N LYS A 322 -15.64 -0.86 -11.89
CA LYS A 322 -16.31 -2.09 -12.38
C LYS A 322 -15.57 -3.39 -12.02
N GLY A 323 -14.33 -3.31 -11.53
CA GLY A 323 -13.58 -4.44 -10.99
C GLY A 323 -13.82 -4.65 -9.51
N LYS A 324 -13.72 -5.89 -9.01
CA LYS A 324 -13.77 -6.23 -7.57
C LYS A 324 -12.72 -5.50 -6.70
N TYR A 325 -11.83 -4.72 -7.31
CA TYR A 325 -10.89 -3.84 -6.64
C TYR A 325 -11.40 -2.42 -6.72
N LYS A 326 -12.01 -1.95 -5.63
CA LYS A 326 -12.44 -0.57 -5.47
C LYS A 326 -11.25 0.36 -5.73
N ALA A 327 -11.35 1.18 -6.76
CA ALA A 327 -10.61 2.42 -6.85
C ALA A 327 -11.07 3.31 -5.67
N LYS A 328 -10.33 3.33 -4.56
CA LYS A 328 -10.48 4.41 -3.58
C LYS A 328 -9.70 5.59 -4.15
N GLY A 329 -10.39 6.44 -4.91
CA GLY A 329 -9.80 7.64 -5.49
C GLY A 329 -10.84 8.57 -6.10
N VAL A 330 -11.12 9.65 -5.36
CA VAL A 330 -11.56 10.98 -5.81
C VAL A 330 -12.95 11.06 -6.45
N GLY A 331 -13.92 11.47 -5.63
CA GLY A 331 -15.17 12.04 -6.12
C GLY A 331 -14.89 13.31 -6.90
N LEU A 332 -15.25 13.29 -8.16
CA LEU A 332 -15.52 14.47 -8.97
C LEU A 332 -16.93 14.31 -9.53
N ASP A 333 -17.73 15.30 -9.17
CA ASP A 333 -19.01 15.75 -9.70
C ASP A 333 -20.31 15.01 -9.34
N LEU A 334 -21.14 15.76 -8.61
CA LEU A 334 -22.54 15.51 -8.32
C LEU A 334 -23.35 16.29 -9.36
N SER A 335 -23.88 15.60 -10.37
CA SER A 335 -24.97 16.15 -11.19
C SER A 335 -25.65 15.08 -12.05
N ALA A 336 -26.60 14.34 -11.46
CA ALA A 336 -27.82 13.91 -12.15
C ALA A 336 -28.86 13.36 -11.15
N PRO A 337 -30.17 13.61 -11.34
CA PRO A 337 -31.20 13.31 -10.36
C PRO A 337 -31.50 11.81 -10.27
N SER A 338 -31.54 11.29 -9.05
CA SER A 338 -32.02 9.95 -8.73
C SER A 338 -33.53 9.85 -8.98
N ASN A 339 -33.92 9.23 -10.09
CA ASN A 339 -35.25 8.66 -10.26
C ASN A 339 -35.12 7.19 -10.66
N GLY A 340 -35.63 6.30 -9.81
CA GLY A 340 -35.77 4.87 -10.07
C GLY A 340 -34.82 4.01 -9.24
N SER A 341 -35.31 3.51 -8.11
CA SER A 341 -34.70 2.49 -7.27
C SER A 341 -34.48 1.19 -8.05
N SER A 342 -33.39 1.11 -8.82
CA SER A 342 -32.96 -0.12 -9.48
C SER A 342 -32.20 -0.96 -8.46
N MET A 343 -32.84 -2.02 -7.95
CA MET A 343 -32.17 -2.99 -7.05
C MET A 343 -30.90 -3.52 -7.72
N THR A 344 -29.82 -3.61 -6.96
CA THR A 344 -28.54 -4.10 -7.47
C THR A 344 -28.64 -5.57 -7.88
N TRP A 345 -27.82 -6.01 -8.84
CA TRP A 345 -27.81 -7.41 -9.31
C TRP A 345 -27.59 -8.43 -8.16
N ASN A 346 -26.83 -8.05 -7.14
CA ASN A 346 -26.61 -8.87 -5.95
C ASN A 346 -27.86 -8.96 -5.06
N GLU A 347 -28.62 -7.87 -4.93
CA GLU A 347 -29.92 -7.85 -4.24
C GLU A 347 -30.92 -8.71 -5.01
N GLN A 348 -30.98 -8.59 -6.34
CA GLN A 348 -31.86 -9.42 -7.16
C GLN A 348 -31.54 -10.91 -7.01
N ARG A 349 -30.26 -11.30 -7.09
CA ARG A 349 -29.83 -12.69 -6.89
C ARG A 349 -30.11 -13.19 -5.47
N SER A 350 -29.95 -12.32 -4.47
CA SER A 350 -30.29 -12.63 -3.08
C SER A 350 -31.78 -12.87 -2.91
N GLN A 351 -32.62 -12.02 -3.52
CA GLN A 351 -34.07 -12.13 -3.45
C GLN A 351 -34.58 -13.39 -4.16
N THR A 352 -34.09 -13.67 -5.37
CA THR A 352 -34.43 -14.91 -6.09
C THR A 352 -34.08 -16.16 -5.27
N ALA A 353 -32.95 -16.16 -4.56
CA ALA A 353 -32.57 -17.28 -3.71
C ALA A 353 -33.49 -17.44 -2.48
N ARG A 354 -33.92 -16.34 -1.87
CA ARG A 354 -34.88 -16.34 -0.75
C ARG A 354 -36.25 -16.85 -1.19
N THR A 355 -36.79 -16.28 -2.27
CA THR A 355 -38.09 -16.69 -2.82
C THR A 355 -38.11 -18.18 -3.18
N LYS A 356 -37.04 -18.71 -3.78
CA LYS A 356 -36.94 -20.15 -4.06
C LYS A 356 -36.98 -21.02 -2.81
N ILE A 357 -36.35 -20.59 -1.71
CA ILE A 357 -36.39 -21.32 -0.44
C ILE A 357 -37.81 -21.24 0.14
N GLU A 358 -38.42 -20.06 0.16
CA GLU A 358 -39.78 -19.85 0.69
C GLU A 358 -40.82 -20.67 -0.07
N THR A 359 -40.79 -20.65 -1.41
CA THR A 359 -41.68 -21.47 -2.25
C THR A 359 -41.47 -22.97 -2.00
N ALA A 360 -40.23 -23.44 -1.96
CA ALA A 360 -39.94 -24.86 -1.71
C ALA A 360 -40.43 -25.31 -0.32
N VAL A 361 -40.33 -24.45 0.70
CA VAL A 361 -40.85 -24.79 2.03
C VAL A 361 -42.38 -24.72 2.07
N ALA A 362 -43.01 -23.74 1.40
CA ALA A 362 -44.46 -23.65 1.30
C ALA A 362 -45.07 -24.91 0.65
N GLU A 363 -44.49 -25.38 -0.46
CA GLU A 363 -44.94 -26.62 -1.12
C GLU A 363 -44.77 -27.86 -0.21
N LEU A 364 -43.65 -27.95 0.52
CA LEU A 364 -43.44 -29.05 1.47
C LEU A 364 -44.41 -29.02 2.65
N LEU A 365 -44.87 -27.84 3.07
CA LEU A 365 -45.90 -27.67 4.07
C LEU A 365 -47.28 -28.08 3.54
N GLU A 366 -47.65 -27.63 2.33
CA GLU A 366 -48.91 -28.02 1.69
C GLU A 366 -49.04 -29.53 1.50
N LEU A 367 -47.92 -30.19 1.16
CA LEU A 367 -47.88 -31.65 0.97
C LEU A 367 -47.72 -32.44 2.28
N ASN A 368 -47.65 -31.77 3.45
CA ASN A 368 -47.31 -32.38 4.75
C ASN A 368 -46.03 -33.23 4.73
N GLN A 369 -45.05 -32.82 3.90
CA GLN A 369 -43.79 -33.52 3.67
C GLN A 369 -42.58 -32.79 4.23
N LEU A 370 -42.78 -31.72 5.02
CA LEU A 370 -41.70 -30.99 5.66
C LEU A 370 -41.15 -31.80 6.86
N PRO A 371 -39.92 -32.35 6.80
CA PRO A 371 -39.39 -33.18 7.89
C PRO A 371 -39.19 -32.37 9.17
N GLU A 372 -39.32 -32.95 10.36
CA GLU A 372 -39.08 -32.22 11.62
C GLU A 372 -37.59 -31.94 11.86
N MET A 373 -36.72 -32.89 11.53
CA MET A 373 -35.28 -32.80 11.79
C MET A 373 -34.56 -31.90 10.77
N ALA A 374 -33.69 -31.01 11.25
CA ALA A 374 -32.95 -30.05 10.44
C ALA A 374 -32.16 -30.70 9.29
N THR A 375 -31.50 -31.83 9.56
CA THR A 375 -30.72 -32.58 8.55
C THR A 375 -31.62 -33.18 7.46
N ALA A 376 -32.82 -33.63 7.81
CA ALA A 376 -33.78 -34.16 6.86
C ALA A 376 -34.39 -33.05 6.00
N ARG A 377 -34.73 -31.88 6.59
CA ARG A 377 -35.15 -30.67 5.84
C ARG A 377 -34.09 -30.23 4.85
N PHE A 378 -32.83 -30.16 5.28
CA PHE A 378 -31.72 -29.77 4.42
C PHE A 378 -31.60 -30.69 3.21
N LYS A 379 -31.60 -32.02 3.42
CA LYS A 379 -31.56 -33.00 2.31
C LYS A 379 -32.76 -32.86 1.38
N ARG A 380 -33.95 -32.58 1.91
CA ARG A 380 -35.17 -32.38 1.10
C ARG A 380 -35.09 -31.10 0.27
N LEU A 381 -34.57 -30.01 0.81
CA LEU A 381 -34.42 -28.75 0.06
C LEU A 381 -33.32 -28.81 -1.01
N LEU A 382 -32.33 -29.70 -0.87
CA LEU A 382 -31.37 -29.98 -1.94
C LEU A 382 -32.07 -30.56 -3.18
N THR A 383 -33.16 -31.34 -3.04
CA THR A 383 -33.89 -31.90 -4.19
C THR A 383 -34.64 -30.86 -5.00
N TYR A 384 -34.81 -29.65 -4.45
CA TYR A 384 -35.37 -28.47 -5.13
C TYR A 384 -34.29 -27.67 -5.91
N GLY A 385 -33.08 -28.20 -6.06
CA GLY A 385 -31.99 -27.55 -6.80
C GLY A 385 -31.38 -26.35 -6.07
N ILE A 386 -31.59 -26.23 -4.76
CA ILE A 386 -31.03 -25.16 -3.93
C ILE A 386 -29.66 -25.61 -3.42
N GLY A 387 -28.60 -24.84 -3.71
CA GLY A 387 -27.25 -25.19 -3.25
C GLY A 387 -27.09 -25.15 -1.73
N GLY A 388 -26.33 -26.09 -1.16
CA GLY A 388 -26.15 -26.21 0.29
C GLY A 388 -25.62 -24.93 0.95
N SER A 389 -24.68 -24.22 0.32
CA SER A 389 -24.16 -22.93 0.82
C SER A 389 -25.24 -21.85 0.91
N THR A 390 -26.20 -21.83 -0.03
CA THR A 390 -27.35 -20.93 -0.03
C THR A 390 -28.30 -21.25 1.13
N LEU A 391 -28.55 -22.52 1.41
CA LEU A 391 -29.36 -22.96 2.56
C LEU A 391 -28.69 -22.58 3.90
N TYR A 392 -27.38 -22.75 4.03
CA TYR A 392 -26.62 -22.30 5.20
C TYR A 392 -26.66 -20.79 5.40
N LYS A 393 -26.70 -20.00 4.30
CA LYS A 393 -26.79 -18.54 4.35
C LYS A 393 -28.16 -18.04 4.83
N TYR A 394 -29.24 -18.74 4.48
CA TYR A 394 -30.62 -18.34 4.80
C TYR A 394 -31.33 -19.37 5.71
N LYS A 395 -30.65 -19.83 6.78
CA LYS A 395 -31.21 -20.81 7.74
C LYS A 395 -32.53 -20.37 8.35
N ASN A 396 -32.70 -19.06 8.56
CA ASN A 396 -33.90 -18.46 9.12
C ASN A 396 -35.17 -18.72 8.28
N LEU A 397 -35.04 -19.18 7.03
CA LEU A 397 -36.16 -19.45 6.13
C LEU A 397 -36.59 -20.93 6.08
N TRP A 398 -35.92 -21.84 6.79
CA TRP A 398 -36.25 -23.28 6.70
C TRP A 398 -35.84 -24.13 7.92
N HIS A 399 -34.83 -23.71 8.68
CA HIS A 399 -34.27 -24.51 9.78
C HIS A 399 -35.25 -24.58 10.96
N PRO A 400 -35.55 -25.76 11.54
CA PRO A 400 -36.58 -25.93 12.57
C PRO A 400 -36.48 -24.95 13.73
N ASP A 401 -35.27 -24.75 14.26
CA ASP A 401 -35.05 -23.90 15.44
C ASP A 401 -34.96 -22.39 15.12
N LEU A 402 -34.78 -22.01 13.85
CA LEU A 402 -34.54 -20.63 13.42
C LEU A 402 -35.63 -20.07 12.50
N TRP A 403 -36.50 -20.96 12.03
CA TRP A 403 -37.70 -20.67 11.26
C TRP A 403 -38.72 -20.03 12.19
N LYS A 404 -39.25 -18.87 11.78
CA LYS A 404 -40.47 -18.31 12.36
C LYS A 404 -41.62 -18.66 11.42
N THR A 405 -42.63 -19.35 11.92
CA THR A 405 -43.84 -19.67 11.15
C THR A 405 -44.42 -18.37 10.58
N PRO A 406 -44.66 -18.27 9.25
CA PRO A 406 -45.39 -17.16 8.69
C PRO A 406 -46.78 -17.10 9.36
N GLN A 407 -47.07 -16.01 10.07
CA GLN A 407 -48.41 -15.76 10.59
C GLN A 407 -49.35 -15.53 9.39
N PRO A 408 -50.49 -16.23 9.27
CA PRO A 408 -51.50 -15.87 8.29
C PRO A 408 -52.06 -14.48 8.61
N PRO A 409 -52.44 -13.66 7.61
CA PRO A 409 -52.97 -12.33 7.85
C PRO A 409 -54.28 -12.42 8.64
N LEU A 410 -54.28 -11.85 9.85
CA LEU A 410 -55.47 -11.74 10.69
C LEU A 410 -56.50 -10.82 10.03
N SER A 411 -57.66 -11.40 9.76
CA SER A 411 -58.91 -10.72 9.41
C SER A 411 -59.32 -9.75 10.52
N SER A 412 -59.74 -8.57 10.10
CA SER A 412 -60.25 -7.44 10.87
C SER A 412 -61.43 -7.79 11.80
N CYS A 413 -61.41 -7.28 13.04
CA CYS A 413 -62.34 -6.25 13.55
C CYS A 413 -62.47 -6.29 15.08
N GLU A 414 -62.24 -5.10 15.65
CA GLU A 414 -62.91 -4.47 16.78
C GLU A 414 -62.72 -4.91 18.24
N ALA A 415 -62.52 -3.83 19.01
CA ALA A 415 -62.99 -3.54 20.36
C ALA A 415 -62.17 -4.04 21.56
N GLY A 416 -61.85 -3.09 22.45
CA GLY A 416 -61.59 -3.39 23.85
C GLY A 416 -60.39 -2.67 24.44
N ALA A 417 -60.63 -1.46 24.87
CA ALA A 417 -59.79 -0.61 25.71
C ALA A 417 -58.95 -1.31 26.80
N SER A 418 -57.79 -0.72 27.06
CA SER A 418 -57.37 -0.16 28.38
C SER A 418 -56.09 -0.72 29.02
N ALA A 419 -55.37 0.25 29.62
CA ALA A 419 -54.48 0.17 30.79
C ALA A 419 -53.00 -0.23 30.61
N MET A 420 -52.17 0.82 30.56
CA MET A 420 -51.14 1.19 31.57
C MET A 420 -50.20 0.12 32.16
N ALA A 421 -48.91 0.49 32.12
CA ALA A 421 -47.86 0.36 33.15
C ALA A 421 -46.63 -0.50 32.78
N SER A 422 -45.47 0.17 32.69
CA SER A 422 -44.16 -0.37 33.09
C SER A 422 -44.01 -0.25 34.63
N PRO A 423 -42.86 -0.59 35.27
CA PRO A 423 -41.70 -1.43 34.92
C PRO A 423 -41.38 -2.45 36.05
N ALA A 424 -40.25 -3.18 35.95
CA ALA A 424 -39.27 -3.42 37.04
C ALA A 424 -38.70 -4.86 37.11
N THR A 425 -37.38 -4.92 36.92
CA THR A 425 -36.36 -5.47 37.85
C THR A 425 -36.38 -6.95 38.26
N ALA A 426 -35.23 -7.60 38.01
CA ALA A 426 -34.80 -8.91 38.53
C ALA A 426 -34.79 -9.01 40.07
N PRO A 427 -34.61 -10.22 40.67
CA PRO A 427 -33.25 -10.65 41.04
C PRO A 427 -32.98 -12.18 41.09
N TYR A 428 -31.67 -12.50 41.14
CA TYR A 428 -30.91 -13.57 41.86
C TYR A 428 -31.69 -14.64 42.68
N THR A 429 -31.25 -15.88 42.97
CA THR A 429 -29.93 -16.57 43.08
C THR A 429 -30.25 -18.05 43.38
N LEU A 430 -29.42 -19.03 42.99
CA LEU A 430 -28.77 -19.92 43.97
C LEU A 430 -27.61 -20.70 43.31
N SER A 431 -26.43 -20.52 43.88
CA SER A 431 -25.22 -21.31 43.67
C SER A 431 -24.90 -21.99 45.00
N LEU A 432 -24.54 -23.27 44.98
CA LEU A 432 -23.87 -23.99 46.08
C LEU A 432 -23.02 -25.12 45.47
N LEU A 433 -21.80 -24.75 45.04
CA LEU A 433 -20.45 -25.32 45.30
C LEU A 433 -20.29 -26.84 45.63
N PRO A 434 -19.13 -27.48 45.33
CA PRO A 434 -17.78 -26.91 45.52
C PRO A 434 -16.74 -27.06 44.39
N MET A 435 -15.74 -26.18 44.51
CA MET A 435 -14.48 -26.06 43.78
C MET A 435 -13.47 -27.15 44.15
N GLU A 436 -12.46 -27.24 43.26
CA GLU A 436 -11.08 -27.77 43.36
C GLU A 436 -10.87 -28.92 42.37
N ASP A 437 -9.85 -28.97 41.52
CA ASP A 437 -8.80 -28.02 41.12
C ASP A 437 -8.16 -28.63 39.85
N SER A 438 -7.28 -27.88 39.17
CA SER A 438 -6.30 -28.35 38.16
C SER A 438 -6.68 -28.26 36.67
N ASN A 439 -6.18 -27.18 36.06
CA ASN A 439 -6.10 -26.93 34.62
C ASN A 439 -4.71 -27.41 34.13
N PRO A 440 -4.61 -28.10 32.98
CA PRO A 440 -3.49 -27.84 32.09
C PRO A 440 -3.96 -27.64 30.65
N ARG A 441 -3.84 -26.40 30.18
CA ARG A 441 -3.80 -26.08 28.75
C ARG A 441 -2.35 -26.24 28.27
N ASP A 442 -1.99 -27.44 27.85
CA ASP A 442 -0.79 -27.71 27.06
C ASP A 442 -1.05 -28.96 26.24
N ASP A 443 -1.63 -28.81 25.03
CA ASP A 443 -1.58 -29.89 24.02
C ASP A 443 -1.93 -29.50 22.57
N MET A 444 -1.96 -28.20 22.21
CA MET A 444 -2.30 -27.77 20.85
C MET A 444 -1.21 -26.97 20.13
N LEU A 445 0.06 -27.19 20.49
CA LEU A 445 1.23 -26.63 19.79
C LEU A 445 2.23 -27.69 19.29
N TRP A 446 1.97 -28.98 19.48
CA TRP A 446 2.89 -30.05 19.06
C TRP A 446 2.57 -30.68 17.68
N ALA A 447 1.41 -30.40 17.07
CA ALA A 447 1.01 -30.99 15.80
C ALA A 447 1.34 -30.16 14.54
N ILE A 448 1.70 -28.87 14.68
CA ILE A 448 1.95 -27.97 13.53
C ILE A 448 3.44 -27.91 13.13
N SER A 449 4.35 -28.28 14.03
CA SER A 449 5.81 -28.18 13.81
C SER A 449 6.40 -29.26 12.88
N ARG A 450 5.74 -30.41 12.71
CA ARG A 450 6.24 -31.52 11.86
C ARG A 450 5.87 -31.43 10.38
N GLY A 451 4.90 -30.60 10.01
CA GLY A 451 4.50 -30.41 8.60
C GLY A 451 5.39 -29.44 7.81
N LEU A 452 5.99 -28.45 8.49
CA LEU A 452 6.80 -27.42 7.83
C LEU A 452 8.26 -27.84 7.58
N THR A 453 8.80 -28.74 8.39
CA THR A 453 10.22 -29.16 8.29
C THR A 453 10.49 -30.15 7.14
N ALA A 454 9.49 -30.88 6.64
CA ALA A 454 9.64 -31.77 5.49
C ALA A 454 9.66 -31.04 4.14
N ARG A 455 8.86 -29.97 4.00
CA ARG A 455 8.79 -29.17 2.76
C ARG A 455 10.03 -28.30 2.53
N LEU A 456 10.66 -27.80 3.59
CA LEU A 456 11.88 -26.99 3.49
C LEU A 456 13.12 -27.81 3.10
N ARG A 457 13.21 -29.08 3.53
CA ARG A 457 14.32 -29.98 3.14
C ARG A 457 14.27 -30.39 1.67
N PHE A 458 13.07 -30.48 1.07
CA PHE A 458 12.92 -30.83 -0.34
C PHE A 458 13.35 -29.69 -1.29
N VAL A 459 13.07 -28.44 -0.91
CA VAL A 459 13.46 -27.26 -1.71
C VAL A 459 14.97 -27.00 -1.65
N ILE A 460 15.61 -27.18 -0.49
CA ILE A 460 17.07 -26.99 -0.34
C ILE A 460 17.88 -28.07 -1.08
N SER A 461 17.36 -29.30 -1.19
CA SER A 461 18.01 -30.39 -1.95
C SER A 461 18.03 -30.12 -3.47
N ARG A 462 16.95 -29.54 -4.01
CA ARG A 462 16.82 -29.21 -5.45
C ARG A 462 17.70 -28.03 -5.88
N VAL A 463 17.92 -27.06 -4.99
CA VAL A 463 18.82 -25.91 -5.25
C VAL A 463 20.29 -26.35 -5.22
N LYS A 464 20.68 -27.25 -4.31
CA LYS A 464 22.06 -27.77 -4.25
C LYS A 464 22.44 -28.66 -5.44
N SER A 465 21.48 -29.39 -6.03
CA SER A 465 21.69 -30.20 -7.23
C SER A 465 21.77 -29.36 -8.52
N GLY A 466 20.99 -28.27 -8.62
CA GLY A 466 21.07 -27.31 -9.73
C GLY A 466 22.41 -26.54 -9.80
N VAL A 467 22.95 -26.13 -8.64
CA VAL A 467 24.23 -25.40 -8.57
C VAL A 467 25.43 -26.29 -8.93
N LYS A 468 25.35 -27.61 -8.67
CA LYS A 468 26.40 -28.57 -9.07
C LYS A 468 26.42 -28.82 -10.59
N HIS A 469 25.27 -28.81 -11.25
CA HIS A 469 25.17 -28.98 -12.71
C HIS A 469 25.67 -27.76 -13.49
N TRP A 470 25.46 -26.54 -12.96
CA TRP A 470 25.94 -25.31 -13.58
C TRP A 470 27.46 -25.13 -13.47
N ARG A 471 28.09 -25.54 -12.34
CA ARG A 471 29.56 -25.50 -12.20
C ARG A 471 30.27 -26.51 -13.12
N ASN A 472 29.69 -27.69 -13.35
CA ASN A 472 30.29 -28.67 -14.27
C ASN A 472 30.18 -28.26 -15.74
N SER A 473 29.12 -27.54 -16.14
CA SER A 473 28.99 -27.04 -17.51
C SER A 473 29.96 -25.91 -17.86
N LYS A 474 30.38 -25.08 -16.88
CA LYS A 474 31.38 -24.02 -17.10
C LYS A 474 32.80 -24.54 -17.21
N ASN A 475 33.14 -25.63 -16.52
CA ASN A 475 34.48 -26.23 -16.63
C ASN A 475 34.67 -27.03 -17.93
N ALA A 476 33.61 -27.52 -18.56
CA ALA A 476 33.68 -28.19 -19.85
C ALA A 476 33.93 -27.23 -21.04
N VAL A 477 33.54 -25.96 -20.91
CA VAL A 477 33.70 -24.94 -21.98
C VAL A 477 35.10 -24.30 -21.97
N ASN A 478 35.82 -24.34 -20.84
CA ASN A 478 37.18 -23.79 -20.73
C ASN A 478 38.29 -24.82 -21.06
N SER A 479 37.95 -26.09 -21.27
CA SER A 479 38.90 -27.16 -21.64
C SER A 479 39.08 -27.32 -23.17
N SER A 480 38.21 -26.70 -23.99
CA SER A 480 38.25 -26.82 -25.46
C SER A 480 38.91 -25.65 -26.19
N LYS A 481 39.60 -24.75 -25.47
CA LYS A 481 40.34 -23.61 -26.04
C LYS A 481 41.80 -23.56 -25.58
N SER A 482 42.57 -24.62 -25.79
CA SER A 482 44.03 -24.53 -25.79
C SER A 482 44.70 -25.68 -26.57
N SER A 483 44.58 -25.66 -27.89
CA SER A 483 45.43 -26.46 -28.78
C SER A 483 45.15 -26.07 -30.24
N GLY A 484 46.08 -25.36 -30.86
CA GLY A 484 45.97 -24.93 -32.26
C GLY A 484 47.02 -23.86 -32.59
N ASP A 485 48.21 -24.34 -32.91
CA ASP A 485 49.44 -23.59 -33.20
C ASP A 485 49.51 -23.13 -34.68
N LEU A 486 50.45 -22.20 -34.94
CA LEU A 486 51.14 -21.90 -36.22
C LEU A 486 50.61 -20.82 -37.21
N SER A 487 51.37 -19.73 -37.21
CA SER A 487 51.99 -19.03 -38.36
C SER A 487 51.13 -18.32 -39.42
N ASN A 488 51.30 -16.98 -39.55
CA ASN A 488 51.86 -16.43 -40.80
C ASN A 488 52.37 -14.97 -40.66
N ARG A 489 53.48 -14.72 -41.38
CA ARG A 489 54.14 -13.41 -41.61
C ARG A 489 53.32 -12.55 -42.57
N PHE A 490 53.35 -11.22 -42.44
CA PHE A 490 53.89 -10.28 -43.46
C PHE A 490 53.71 -8.79 -43.07
N SER A 491 54.87 -8.11 -42.93
CA SER A 491 55.24 -6.76 -43.40
C SER A 491 54.37 -5.54 -43.07
N GLN A 492 54.87 -4.69 -42.15
CA GLN A 492 54.56 -3.25 -42.11
C GLN A 492 55.73 -2.44 -42.68
N ARG A 493 55.42 -1.60 -43.68
CA ARG A 493 56.32 -0.57 -44.22
C ARG A 493 56.30 0.69 -43.34
N ARG A 494 57.50 1.25 -43.15
CA ARG A 494 57.78 2.54 -42.50
C ARG A 494 57.52 3.74 -43.42
N SER A 495 56.96 4.81 -42.81
CA SER A 495 57.35 6.24 -42.92
C SER A 495 57.09 7.00 -44.26
N PRO A 496 56.95 8.36 -44.28
CA PRO A 496 57.65 9.33 -43.40
C PRO A 496 56.94 10.61 -42.91
N ARG A 497 57.63 11.18 -41.91
CA ARG A 497 57.75 12.54 -41.34
C ARG A 497 57.21 13.76 -42.12
N ARG A 498 56.68 14.73 -41.35
CA ARG A 498 56.88 16.21 -41.39
C ARG A 498 56.47 16.76 -40.00
N ILE A 499 57.35 17.21 -39.11
CA ILE A 499 58.11 18.48 -39.00
C ILE A 499 57.24 19.73 -38.73
N SER A 500 57.34 20.24 -37.48
CA SER A 500 57.26 21.62 -36.92
C SER A 500 56.22 22.61 -37.48
N ARG A 501 55.54 23.44 -36.66
CA ARG A 501 55.93 24.16 -35.44
C ARG A 501 54.77 24.21 -34.44
#